data_AF-A0A7R7YHZ8-F1
#
_entry.id   AF-A0A7R7YHZ8-F1
#
_cell.length_a   1.000
_cell.length_b   1.000
_cell.length_c   1.000
_cell.angle_alpha   90.00
_cell.angle_beta   90.00
_cell.angle_gamma   90.00
#
_symmetry.space_group_name_H-M   'P 1'
#
loop_
_entity.id
_entity.type
_entity.pdbx_description
1 polymer ?
#
loop_
_entity_poly.entity_id
_entity_poly.type
_entity_poly.pdbx_seq_one_letter_code
_entity_poly.pdbx_strand_id
1 'polypeptide(L)' 'MESLAAGTAAVSGRYPPLYDVLGDKIYYCNPFSEKSIRETVLEAYEKGPKPGSVEFVRTELTWDKVGEHLEAIYQEVLR' A
#
# COMPACT_ATOMS: atom_id res chain seq x y z
N MET A 1 3.45 0.87 4.53
CA MET A 1 3.44 1.85 3.42
C MET A 1 4.83 2.47 3.23
N GLU A 2 5.55 2.64 4.33
CA GLU A 2 6.94 3.08 4.44
C GLU A 2 7.90 2.31 3.53
N SER A 3 7.75 0.98 3.44
CA SER A 3 8.57 0.14 2.54
C SER A 3 8.44 0.55 1.07
N LEU A 4 7.22 0.81 0.59
CA LEU A 4 6.97 1.29 -0.76
C LEU A 4 7.50 2.71 -0.96
N ALA A 5 7.34 3.60 0.03
CA ALA A 5 7.88 4.95 -0.01
C ALA A 5 9.43 4.95 -0.15
N ALA A 6 10.09 3.95 0.45
CA ALA A 6 11.52 3.70 0.34
C ALA A 6 11.93 3.01 -0.98
N GLY A 7 10.99 2.68 -1.87
CA GLY A 7 11.27 2.02 -3.14
C GLY A 7 11.42 0.50 -3.05
N THR A 8 10.95 -0.12 -1.97
CA THR A 8 11.01 -1.57 -1.77
C THR A 8 9.71 -2.22 -2.26
N ALA A 9 9.81 -3.36 -2.94
CA ALA A 9 8.65 -4.15 -3.34
C ALA A 9 7.91 -4.66 -2.08
N ALA A 10 6.58 -4.57 -2.08
CA ALA A 10 5.76 -5.03 -0.96
C ALA A 10 4.94 -6.26 -1.32
N VAL A 11 4.89 -7.23 -0.40
CA VAL A 11 4.04 -8.42 -0.48
C VAL A 11 3.13 -8.42 0.74
N SER A 12 1.84 -8.70 0.54
CA SER A 12 0.87 -8.81 1.63
C SER A 12 -0.21 -9.86 1.33
N GLY A 13 -1.08 -10.14 2.29
CA GLY A 13 -2.36 -10.79 2.03
C GLY A 13 -3.35 -9.80 1.39
N ARG A 14 -4.35 -10.31 0.66
CA ARG A 14 -5.40 -9.48 0.03
C ARG A 14 -6.49 -9.09 1.03
N TYR A 15 -6.12 -8.29 2.02
CA TYR A 15 -7.05 -7.78 3.03
C TYR A 15 -7.78 -6.52 2.52
N PRO A 16 -9.10 -6.36 2.77
CA PRO A 16 -9.88 -5.26 2.22
C PRO A 16 -9.30 -3.87 2.50
N PRO A 17 -8.94 -3.48 3.75
CA PRO A 17 -8.44 -2.14 4.02
C PRO A 17 -7.17 -1.78 3.24
N LEU A 18 -6.33 -2.77 2.96
CA LEU A 18 -5.11 -2.57 2.18
C LEU A 18 -5.39 -2.55 0.68
N TYR A 19 -6.26 -3.45 0.21
CA TYR A 19 -6.62 -3.56 -1.20
C TYR A 19 -7.41 -2.33 -1.67
N ASP A 20 -8.27 -1.78 -0.83
CA ASP A 20 -9.08 -0.59 -1.15
C ASP A 20 -8.20 0.64 -1.37
N VAL A 21 -7.06 0.72 -0.69
CA VAL A 21 -6.10 1.84 -0.82
C VAL A 21 -5.07 1.59 -1.92
N LEU A 22 -4.43 0.41 -1.92
CA LEU A 22 -3.30 0.13 -2.80
C LEU A 22 -3.71 -0.55 -4.12
N GLY A 23 -4.88 -1.19 -4.18
CA GLY A 23 -5.30 -1.99 -5.33
C GLY A 23 -4.19 -2.94 -5.78
N ASP A 24 -3.91 -2.99 -7.07
CA ASP A 24 -2.87 -3.87 -7.66
C ASP A 24 -1.45 -3.27 -7.63
N LYS A 25 -1.20 -2.23 -6.81
CA LYS A 25 0.12 -1.57 -6.68
C LYS A 25 1.12 -2.35 -5.81
N ILE A 26 0.71 -3.48 -5.24
CA ILE A 26 1.59 -4.40 -4.51
C ILE A 26 1.35 -5.84 -4.94
N TYR A 27 2.20 -6.74 -4.49
CA TYR A 27 2.01 -8.17 -4.69
C TYR A 27 1.13 -8.75 -3.59
N TYR A 28 0.26 -9.68 -3.96
CA TYR A 28 -0.61 -10.38 -3.02
C TYR A 28 -0.35 -11.88 -3.04
N CYS A 29 -0.36 -12.48 -1.86
CA CYS A 29 -0.24 -13.92 -1.67
C CYS A 29 -1.41 -14.45 -0.82
N ASN A 30 -1.61 -15.77 -0.83
CA ASN A 30 -2.41 -16.44 0.18
C ASN A 30 -1.59 -16.56 1.48
N PRO A 31 -1.96 -15.86 2.57
CA PRO A 31 -1.17 -15.85 3.81
C PRO A 31 -1.18 -17.20 4.55
N PHE A 32 -2.06 -18.13 4.17
CA PHE A 32 -2.16 -19.47 4.75
C PHE A 32 -1.46 -20.54 3.89
N SER A 33 -0.66 -20.14 2.90
CA SER A 33 0.07 -21.06 2.02
C SER A 33 1.54 -20.66 1.92
N GLU A 34 2.43 -21.47 2.50
CA GLU A 34 3.88 -21.26 2.42
C GLU A 34 4.35 -21.17 0.96
N LYS A 35 3.82 -22.04 0.10
CA LYS A 35 4.13 -22.03 -1.34
C LYS A 35 3.78 -20.69 -1.97
N SER A 36 2.56 -20.17 -1.71
CA SER A 36 2.13 -18.89 -2.26
C SER A 36 2.99 -17.74 -1.76
N ILE A 37 3.32 -17.71 -0.46
CA ILE A 37 4.20 -16.69 0.11
C ILE A 37 5.56 -16.71 -0.58
N ARG A 38 6.17 -17.90 -0.69
CA ARG A 38 7.49 -18.06 -1.33
C ARG A 38 7.49 -17.60 -2.78
N GLU A 39 6.53 -18.06 -3.57
CA GLU A 39 6.43 -17.70 -5.00
C GLU A 39 6.27 -16.20 -5.20
N THR A 40 5.37 -15.57 -4.43
CA THR A 40 5.12 -14.13 -4.53
C THR A 40 6.29 -13.28 -4.04
N VAL A 41 7.00 -13.70 -2.97
CA VAL A 41 8.19 -13.01 -2.49
C VAL A 41 9.33 -13.09 -3.52
N LEU A 42 9.56 -14.25 -4.13
CA LEU A 42 10.55 -14.41 -5.18
C LEU A 42 10.20 -13.56 -6.40
N GLU A 43 8.94 -13.52 -6.81
CA GLU A 43 8.48 -12.63 -7.88
C GLU A 43 8.76 -11.15 -7.55
N ALA A 44 8.42 -10.71 -6.34
CA ALA A 44 8.64 -9.34 -5.90
C ALA A 44 10.14 -8.98 -5.82
N TYR A 45 10.99 -9.94 -5.44
CA TYR A 45 12.45 -9.78 -5.42
C TYR A 45 13.02 -9.62 -6.83
N GLU A 46 12.58 -10.45 -7.78
CA GLU A 46 13.07 -10.42 -9.17
C GLU A 46 12.58 -9.18 -9.93
N LYS A 47 11.31 -8.82 -9.78
CA LYS A 47 10.66 -7.76 -10.57
C LYS A 47 10.72 -6.39 -9.91
N GLY A 48 11.01 -6.32 -8.62
CA GLY A 48 10.97 -5.08 -7.85
C GLY A 48 9.54 -4.55 -7.62
N PRO A 49 9.40 -3.30 -7.15
CA PRO A 49 8.10 -2.69 -6.87
C PRO A 49 7.20 -2.64 -8.11
N LYS A 50 5.87 -2.78 -7.93
CA LYS A 50 4.94 -2.63 -9.06
C LYS A 50 5.04 -1.22 -9.66
N PRO A 51 4.87 -1.05 -10.98
CA PRO A 51 4.92 0.27 -11.62
C PRO A 51 3.97 1.27 -10.96
N GLY A 52 4.45 2.49 -10.73
CA GLY A 52 3.67 3.58 -10.12
C GLY A 52 3.38 3.42 -8.62
N SER A 53 3.77 2.32 -7.98
CA SER A 53 3.51 2.09 -6.55
C SER A 53 4.23 3.09 -5.65
N VAL A 54 5.52 3.34 -5.92
CA VAL A 54 6.35 4.28 -5.16
C VAL A 54 5.82 5.70 -5.29
N GLU A 55 5.51 6.12 -6.51
CA GLU A 55 4.97 7.46 -6.79
C GLU A 55 3.63 7.65 -6.09
N PHE A 56 2.72 6.68 -6.21
CA PHE A 56 1.42 6.73 -5.56
C PHE A 56 1.54 6.94 -4.05
N VAL A 57 2.43 6.21 -3.37
CA VAL A 57 2.61 6.40 -1.92
C VAL A 57 3.16 7.79 -1.60
N ARG A 58 4.09 8.31 -2.41
CA ARG A 58 4.73 9.62 -2.18
C ARG A 58 3.82 10.81 -2.48
N THR A 59 2.81 10.65 -3.35
CA THR A 59 1.91 11.75 -3.74
C THR A 59 0.51 11.63 -3.15
N GLU A 60 -0.01 10.41 -2.98
CA GLU A 60 -1.39 10.16 -2.54
C GLU A 60 -1.51 9.87 -1.06
N LEU A 61 -0.47 9.29 -0.43
CA LEU A 61 -0.50 8.86 0.96
C LEU A 61 0.38 9.76 1.85
N THR A 62 0.22 11.08 1.71
CA THR A 62 1.00 12.09 2.44
C THR A 62 0.32 12.55 3.72
N TRP A 63 1.12 13.04 4.67
CA TRP A 63 0.59 13.66 5.89
C TRP A 63 -0.18 14.95 5.61
N ASP A 64 0.16 15.68 4.55
CA ASP A 64 -0.58 16.89 4.15
C ASP A 64 -2.03 16.54 3.78
N LYS A 65 -2.24 15.53 2.94
CA LYS A 65 -3.58 15.05 2.57
C LYS A 65 -4.36 14.51 3.77
N VAL A 66 -3.68 13.82 4.69
CA VAL A 66 -4.29 13.38 5.96
C VAL A 66 -4.73 14.57 6.80
N GLY A 67 -3.89 15.61 6.88
CA GLY A 67 -4.20 16.86 7.59
C GLY A 67 -5.43 17.56 7.02
N GLU A 68 -5.49 17.74 5.71
CA GLU A 68 -6.64 18.32 5.00
C GLU A 68 -7.93 17.54 5.29
N HIS A 69 -7.86 16.20 5.28
CA HIS A 69 -9.03 15.36 5.55
C HIS A 69 -9.49 15.44 7.01
N LEU A 70 -8.55 15.43 7.95
CA LEU A 70 -8.85 15.56 9.38
C LEU A 70 -9.43 16.95 9.71
N GLU A 71 -8.91 18.01 9.09
CA GLU A 71 -9.45 19.36 9.24
C GLU A 71 -10.91 19.41 8.79
N ALA A 72 -11.23 18.84 7.62
CA ALA A 72 -12.61 18.79 7.12
C ALA A 72 -13.55 18.09 8.12
N ILE A 73 -13.15 16.94 8.66
CA ILE A 73 -13.93 16.22 9.68
C ILE A 73 -14.12 17.06 10.93
N TYR A 74 -13.08 17.73 11.43
CA TYR A 74 -13.21 18.59 12.61
C TYR A 74 -14.14 19.79 12.36
N GLN A 75 -14.10 20.38 11.16
CA GLN A 75 -15.03 21.45 10.78
C GLN A 75 -16.48 20.96 10.69
N GLU A 76 -16.73 19.70 10.31
CA GLU A 76 -18.07 19.10 10.33
C GLU A 76 -18.59 18.89 11.75
N VAL A 77 -17.72 18.42 12.67
CA VAL A 77 -18.10 18.13 14.06
C VAL A 77 -18.30 19.40 14.89
N LEU A 78 -17.55 20.47 14.61
CA LEU A 78 -17.63 21.74 15.34
C LEU A 78 -18.78 22.64 14.86
N ARG A 79 -19.42 22.33 13.74
CA ARG A 79 -20.61 23.02 13.22
C ARG A 79 -21.88 22.48 13.87
#